data_AF-K9RF22-F1
#
_entry.id   AF-K9RF22-F1
#
_cell.length_a   1.000
_cell.length_b   1.000
_cell.length_c   1.000
_cell.angle_alpha   90.00
_cell.angle_beta   90.00
_cell.angle_gamma   90.00
#
_symmetry.space_group_name_H-M   'P 1'
#
loop_
_entity.id
_entity.type
_entity.pdbx_description
1 polymer ?
#
loop_
_entity_poly.entity_id
_entity_poly.type
_entity_poly.pdbx_seq_one_letter_code
_entity_poly.pdbx_strand_id
1 'polypeptide(L)' 'MIEPHYPKIMMSFEYRECKIQIERDTFNKQNIYAAWVNYDRGCAIAVPYAVTPTEAIQKSKQWIDKRLNLD' A
#
# COMPACT_ATOMS: atom_id res chain seq x y z
N MET A 1 17.70 -20.11 13.60
CA MET A 1 17.53 -18.64 13.51
C MET A 1 16.10 -18.38 13.06
N ILE A 2 15.34 -17.55 13.77
CA ILE A 2 13.99 -17.13 13.33
C ILE A 2 14.20 -16.01 12.32
N GLU A 3 13.79 -16.23 11.08
CA GLU A 3 13.80 -15.16 10.07
C GLU A 3 12.61 -14.22 10.35
N PRO A 4 12.85 -12.93 10.63
CA PRO A 4 11.77 -12.01 10.92
C PRO A 4 10.92 -11.79 9.67
N HIS A 5 9.60 -11.80 9.84
CA HIS A 5 8.69 -11.54 8.74
C HIS A 5 8.59 -10.03 8.45
N TYR A 6 9.64 -9.48 7.85
CA TYR A 6 9.67 -8.07 7.48
C TYR A 6 8.71 -7.76 6.31
N PRO A 7 8.09 -6.57 6.29
CA PRO A 7 7.31 -6.12 5.15
C PRO A 7 8.13 -6.17 3.85
N LYS A 8 7.62 -6.87 2.84
CA LYS A 8 8.30 -6.99 1.54
C LYS A 8 7.79 -5.89 0.62
N ILE A 9 8.31 -4.67 0.82
CA ILE A 9 7.99 -3.53 -0.04
C ILE A 9 8.57 -3.78 -1.44
N MET A 10 7.69 -3.91 -2.41
CA MET A 10 8.05 -4.22 -3.80
C MET A 10 8.02 -3.00 -4.72
N MET A 11 7.34 -1.92 -4.31
CA MET A 11 7.28 -0.68 -5.06
C MET A 11 7.06 0.49 -4.11
N SER A 12 7.69 1.63 -4.41
CA SER A 12 7.48 2.87 -3.68
C SER A 12 7.49 4.06 -4.65
N PHE A 13 6.49 4.94 -4.55
CA PHE A 13 6.33 6.08 -5.45
C PHE A 13 5.49 7.19 -4.79
N GLU A 14 5.66 8.41 -5.27
CA GLU A 14 4.91 9.58 -4.79
C GLU A 14 3.58 9.75 -5.55
N TYR A 15 2.54 10.18 -4.83
CA TYR A 15 1.26 10.60 -5.39
C TYR A 15 0.63 11.67 -4.49
N ARG A 16 0.46 12.89 -5.01
CA ARG A 16 -0.14 14.04 -4.28
C ARG A 16 0.48 14.26 -2.89
N GLU A 17 1.78 14.45 -2.84
CA GLU A 17 2.56 14.69 -1.60
C GLU A 17 2.52 13.53 -0.59
N CYS A 18 2.02 12.37 -1.01
CA CYS A 18 2.02 11.14 -0.22
C CYS A 18 2.92 10.08 -0.87
N LYS A 19 3.74 9.42 -0.06
CA LYS A 19 4.54 8.29 -0.48
C LYS A 19 3.76 6.99 -0.32
N ILE A 20 3.39 6.39 -1.43
CA ILE A 20 2.76 5.07 -1.48
C ILE A 20 3.86 4.00 -1.46
N GLN A 21 3.68 2.97 -0.63
CA GLN A 21 4.50 1.76 -0.60
C GLN A 21 3.59 0.55 -0.76
N ILE A 22 3.87 -0.27 -1.78
CA ILE A 22 3.17 -1.53 -2.01
C ILE A 22 3.98 -2.65 -1.39
N GLU A 23 3.37 -3.31 -0.42
CA GLU A 23 3.87 -4.51 0.24
C GLU A 23 3.31 -5.74 -0.46
N ARG A 24 4.13 -6.79 -0.59
CA ARG A 24 3.69 -8.12 -1.01
C ARG A 24 3.76 -9.09 0.15
N ASP A 25 2.74 -9.92 0.27
CA ASP A 25 2.82 -11.13 1.08
C ASP A 25 2.24 -12.34 0.34
N THR A 26 2.34 -13.52 0.93
CA THR A 26 1.73 -14.75 0.44
C THR A 26 0.72 -15.26 1.46
N PHE A 27 -0.55 -15.33 1.05
CA PHE A 27 -1.62 -15.91 1.85
C PHE A 27 -2.30 -17.00 1.05
N ASN A 28 -2.47 -18.20 1.63
CA ASN A 28 -3.05 -19.37 0.96
C ASN A 28 -2.42 -19.68 -0.42
N LYS A 29 -1.08 -19.59 -0.52
CA LYS A 29 -0.30 -19.78 -1.77
C LYS A 29 -0.59 -18.75 -2.87
N GLN A 30 -1.31 -17.67 -2.58
CA GLN A 30 -1.56 -16.56 -3.49
C GLN A 30 -0.81 -15.32 -3.02
N ASN A 31 -0.22 -14.57 -3.96
CA ASN A 31 0.34 -13.26 -3.66
C ASN A 31 -0.79 -12.29 -3.31
N ILE A 32 -0.64 -11.59 -2.20
CA ILE A 32 -1.52 -10.52 -1.75
C ILE A 32 -0.72 -9.23 -1.60
N TYR A 33 -1.41 -8.11 -1.68
CA TYR A 33 -0.80 -6.80 -1.69
C TYR A 33 -1.47 -5.87 -0.69
N ALA A 34 -0.67 -5.10 0.03
CA ALA A 34 -1.14 -4.00 0.86
C ALA A 34 -0.51 -2.69 0.37
N ALA A 35 -1.20 -1.57 0.57
CA ALA A 35 -0.69 -0.24 0.26
C ALA A 35 -0.63 0.61 1.53
N TRP A 36 0.59 1.00 1.87
CA TRP A 36 0.89 1.98 2.91
C TRP A 36 1.00 3.36 2.28
N VAL A 37 0.41 4.35 2.93
CA VAL A 37 0.47 5.75 2.52
C VAL A 37 1.14 6.52 3.64
N ASN A 38 2.33 7.03 3.36
CA ASN A 38 3.10 7.89 4.25
C ASN A 38 2.92 9.35 3.82
N TYR A 39 2.73 10.24 4.78
CA TYR A 39 2.60 11.68 4.59
C TYR A 39 3.29 12.40 5.75
N ASP A 40 3.51 13.70 5.64
CA ASP A 40 4.32 14.48 6.61
C ASP A 40 3.96 14.26 8.09
N ARG A 41 2.68 13.99 8.38
CA ARG A 41 2.16 13.84 9.75
C ARG A 41 1.91 12.40 10.18
N GLY A 42 2.24 11.39 9.36
CA GLY A 42 2.06 10.01 9.76
C GLY A 42 2.01 8.99 8.62
N CYS A 43 1.57 7.79 8.97
CA CYS A 43 1.46 6.66 8.05
C CYS A 43 0.12 5.95 8.27
N ALA A 44 -0.48 5.46 7.20
CA ALA A 44 -1.72 4.69 7.23
C ALA A 44 -1.68 3.53 6.24
N ILE A 45 -2.34 2.42 6.59
CA ILE A 45 -2.64 1.35 5.64
C ILE A 45 -3.89 1.77 4.85
N ALA A 46 -3.70 2.30 3.66
CA ALA A 46 -4.80 2.74 2.79
C ALA A 46 -5.53 1.56 2.14
N VAL A 47 -4.79 0.48 1.86
CA VAL A 47 -5.34 -0.76 1.30
C VAL A 47 -4.76 -1.93 2.08
N PRO A 48 -5.53 -2.58 2.98
CA PRO A 48 -5.03 -3.70 3.75
C PRO A 48 -4.92 -4.99 2.92
N TYR A 49 -5.65 -5.07 1.80
CA TYR A 49 -5.72 -6.26 0.96
C TYR A 49 -6.10 -5.94 -0.48
N ALA A 50 -5.33 -6.50 -1.41
CA ALA A 50 -5.60 -6.56 -2.84
C ALA A 50 -4.98 -7.85 -3.41
N VAL A 51 -5.57 -8.39 -4.46
CA VAL A 51 -5.09 -9.64 -5.11
C VAL A 51 -4.15 -9.36 -6.28
N THR A 52 -4.03 -8.10 -6.69
CA THR A 52 -3.06 -7.66 -7.70
C THR A 52 -2.36 -6.36 -7.27
N PRO A 53 -1.12 -6.10 -7.76
CA PRO A 53 -0.45 -4.82 -7.53
C PRO A 53 -1.25 -3.64 -8.08
N THR A 54 -1.83 -3.79 -9.28
CA THR A 54 -2.62 -2.75 -9.94
C THR A 54 -3.82 -2.34 -9.11
N GLU A 55 -4.54 -3.30 -8.52
CA GLU A 55 -5.65 -3.02 -7.61
C GLU A 55 -5.18 -2.25 -6.36
N ALA A 56 -4.05 -2.63 -5.76
CA ALA A 56 -3.48 -1.92 -4.61
C ALA A 56 -3.13 -0.46 -4.96
N ILE A 57 -2.56 -0.23 -6.15
CA ILE A 57 -2.23 1.11 -6.66
C ILE A 57 -3.50 1.94 -6.90
N GLN A 58 -4.50 1.38 -7.58
CA GLN A 58 -5.74 2.09 -7.89
C GLN A 58 -6.48 2.48 -6.61
N LYS A 59 -6.64 1.54 -5.68
CA LYS A 59 -7.35 1.79 -4.41
C LYS A 59 -6.61 2.76 -3.50
N SER A 60 -5.27 2.74 -3.47
CA SER A 60 -4.49 3.71 -2.68
C SER A 60 -4.62 5.13 -3.22
N LYS A 61 -4.61 5.32 -4.54
CA LYS A 61 -4.89 6.62 -5.15
C LYS A 61 -6.31 7.12 -4.82
N GLN A 62 -7.32 6.27 -5.00
CA GLN A 62 -8.71 6.60 -4.63
C GLN A 62 -8.84 6.98 -3.15
N TRP A 63 -8.13 6.28 -2.26
CA TRP A 63 -8.13 6.60 -0.85
C TRP A 63 -7.53 7.97 -0.56
N ILE A 64 -6.44 8.35 -1.25
CA ILE A 64 -5.83 9.69 -1.15
C ILE A 64 -6.78 10.75 -1.72
N ASP A 65 -7.33 10.52 -2.90
CA ASP A 65 -8.24 11.45 -3.57
C ASP A 65 -9.47 11.74 -2.69
N LYS A 66 -10.05 10.72 -2.06
CA LYS A 66 -11.13 10.86 -1.07
C LYS A 66 -10.75 11.69 0.15
N ARG A 67 -9.54 11.49 0.71
CA ARG A 67 -9.07 12.28 1.87
C ARG A 67 -8.84 13.75 1.51
N LEU A 68 -8.55 14.04 0.24
CA LEU A 68 -8.36 15.39 -0.27
C LEU A 68 -9.66 16.02 -0.82
N ASN A 69 -10.79 15.31 -0.77
CA ASN A 69 -12.08 15.71 -1.37
C ASN A 69 -11.97 16.04 -2.86
N LEU A 70 -11.26 15.19 -3.61
CA LEU A 70 -11.04 15.36 -5.06
C LEU A 70 -11.95 14.47 -5.92
N ASP A 71 -13.09 14.03 -5.37
CA ASP A 71 -14.09 13.18 -6.04
C ASP A 71 -14.93 13.96 -7.08
#